data_AF-I2GKE3-F1
#
_entry.id   AF-I2GKE3-F1
#
_cell.length_a   1.000
_cell.length_b   1.000
_cell.length_c   1.000
_cell.angle_alpha   90.00
_cell.angle_beta   90.00
_cell.angle_gamma   90.00
#
_symmetry.space_group_name_H-M   'P 1'
#
loop_
_entity.id
_entity.type
_entity.pdbx_description
1 polymer ?
#
loop_
_entity_poly.entity_id
_entity_poly.type
_entity_poly.pdbx_seq_one_letter_code
_entity_poly.pdbx_strand_id
1 'polypeptide(L)'
;MELTILTAPLTPQEVEWRVQSQTKDGQKIIVVPYITNRCVMQRFDEQFGWSNWQNEIKEIEGGFLCTISVVMPSGMIVRKTDGASRTDIEPVKGGISDAMKRCAVQFGLGRTLYDFPRVFVQTTDKYIPDWATPLLDKMVEKINAGGTVRDVVVLKPEHAKPAARAV
;
A
#
# COMPACT_ATOMS: atom_id res chain seq x y z
N MET A 1 -20.26 16.62 -3.57
CA MET A 1 -19.49 15.60 -2.83
C MET A 1 -18.04 15.81 -3.17
N GLU A 2 -17.22 16.11 -2.17
CA GLU A 2 -15.77 16.23 -2.33
C GLU A 2 -15.13 14.83 -2.42
N LEU A 3 -14.26 14.61 -3.41
CA LEU A 3 -13.60 13.33 -3.68
C LEU A 3 -12.24 13.23 -2.98
N THR A 4 -12.23 13.43 -1.67
CA THR A 4 -11.00 13.57 -0.87
C THR A 4 -10.63 12.32 -0.08
N ILE A 5 -11.57 11.43 0.24
CA ILE A 5 -11.30 10.25 1.09
C ILE A 5 -10.35 9.28 0.39
N LEU A 6 -10.58 9.00 -0.90
CA LEU A 6 -9.70 8.10 -1.66
C LEU A 6 -8.28 8.66 -1.83
N THR A 7 -8.16 9.98 -1.94
CA THR A 7 -6.89 10.67 -2.21
C THR A 7 -6.20 11.19 -0.96
N ALA A 8 -6.86 11.11 0.21
CA ALA A 8 -6.28 11.51 1.47
C ALA A 8 -5.00 10.70 1.77
N PRO A 9 -4.02 11.30 2.47
CA PRO A 9 -2.82 10.58 2.91
C PRO A 9 -3.16 9.26 3.61
N LEU A 10 -2.37 8.22 3.38
CA LEU A 10 -2.56 6.92 4.02
C LEU A 10 -2.00 6.97 5.43
N THR A 11 -2.80 6.56 6.42
CA THR A 11 -2.34 6.48 7.81
C THR A 11 -1.38 5.30 8.01
N PRO A 12 -0.53 5.31 9.04
CA PRO A 12 0.31 4.16 9.38
C PRO A 12 -0.48 2.86 9.52
N GLN A 13 -1.71 2.91 10.03
CA GLN A 13 -2.57 1.74 10.22
C GLN A 13 -3.12 1.17 8.90
N GLU A 14 -3.17 1.98 7.84
CA GLU A 14 -3.62 1.55 6.51
C GLU A 14 -2.47 1.02 5.66
N VAL A 15 -1.23 1.44 5.96
CA VAL A 15 -0.02 1.00 5.26
C VAL A 15 0.54 -0.25 5.94
N GLU A 16 0.56 -1.36 5.20
CA GLU A 16 1.29 -2.55 5.57
C GLU A 16 2.63 -2.61 4.81
N TRP A 17 3.58 -3.37 5.34
CA TRP A 17 4.91 -3.52 4.74
C TRP A 17 5.18 -4.99 4.46
N ARG A 18 5.71 -5.29 3.27
CA ARG A 18 6.14 -6.63 2.89
C ARG A 18 7.58 -6.65 2.42
N VAL A 19 8.23 -7.80 2.62
CA VAL A 19 9.53 -8.08 2.02
C VAL A 19 9.35 -8.25 0.51
N GLN A 20 10.07 -7.44 -0.26
CA GLN A 20 10.13 -7.56 -1.71
C GLN A 20 11.26 -8.50 -2.13
N SER A 21 12.44 -8.35 -1.52
CA SER A 21 13.62 -9.16 -1.82
C SER A 21 14.65 -9.07 -0.69
N GLN A 22 15.63 -9.97 -0.71
CA GLN A 22 16.83 -9.91 0.13
C GLN A 22 18.03 -9.48 -0.71
N THR A 23 18.98 -8.74 -0.12
CA THR A 23 20.23 -8.37 -0.81
C THR A 23 21.11 -9.61 -1.03
N LYS A 24 21.98 -9.56 -2.04
CA LYS A 24 22.86 -10.69 -2.41
C LYS A 24 23.78 -11.16 -1.28
N ASP A 25 24.19 -10.24 -0.41
CA ASP A 25 25.02 -10.51 0.77
C ASP A 25 24.23 -11.08 1.97
N GLY A 26 22.90 -11.17 1.86
CA GLY A 26 22.01 -11.63 2.92
C GLY A 26 21.93 -10.71 4.14
N GLN A 27 22.49 -9.50 4.08
CA GLN A 27 22.60 -8.60 5.24
C GLN A 27 21.43 -7.63 5.38
N LYS A 28 20.61 -7.49 4.34
CA LYS A 28 19.46 -6.58 4.33
C LYS A 28 18.29 -7.19 3.56
N ILE A 29 17.09 -6.80 3.96
CA ILE A 29 15.87 -6.99 3.18
C ILE A 29 15.43 -5.65 2.59
N ILE A 30 14.83 -5.69 1.41
CA ILE A 30 14.14 -4.56 0.79
C ILE A 30 12.65 -4.74 1.10
N VAL A 31 12.06 -3.73 1.72
CA VAL A 31 10.63 -3.72 2.07
C VAL A 31 9.91 -2.66 1.25
N VAL A 32 8.66 -2.96 0.89
CA VAL A 32 7.80 -2.05 0.14
C VAL A 32 6.46 -1.90 0.84
N PRO A 33 5.89 -0.68 0.86
CA PRO A 33 4.59 -0.45 1.45
C PRO A 33 3.49 -0.91 0.50
N TYR A 34 2.36 -1.33 1.05
CA TYR A 34 1.14 -1.64 0.31
C TYR A 34 -0.08 -1.40 1.20
N ILE A 35 -1.25 -1.26 0.60
CA ILE A 35 -2.53 -1.28 1.32
C ILE A 35 -3.23 -2.61 1.10
N THR A 36 -4.08 -3.02 2.03
CA THR A 36 -4.89 -4.24 1.86
C THR A 36 -6.13 -3.96 1.02
N ASN A 37 -6.75 -5.04 0.51
CA ASN A 37 -8.05 -4.93 -0.15
C ASN A 37 -9.15 -4.41 0.82
N ARG A 38 -9.01 -4.67 2.12
CA ARG A 38 -9.89 -4.14 3.18
C ARG A 38 -9.80 -2.62 3.28
N CYS A 39 -8.60 -2.04 3.22
CA CYS A 39 -8.41 -0.59 3.16
C CYS A 39 -9.09 0.01 1.92
N VAL A 40 -9.00 -0.65 0.75
CA VAL A 40 -9.71 -0.22 -0.46
C VAL A 40 -11.23 -0.21 -0.24
N MET A 41 -11.80 -1.33 0.23
CA MET A 41 -13.24 -1.42 0.51
C MET A 41 -13.70 -0.33 1.48
N GLN A 42 -13.00 -0.18 2.61
CA GLN A 42 -13.34 0.80 3.64
C GLN A 42 -13.33 2.23 3.09
N ARG A 43 -12.29 2.64 2.36
CA ARG A 43 -12.23 4.01 1.82
C ARG A 43 -13.27 4.27 0.73
N PHE A 44 -13.62 3.26 -0.07
CA PHE A 44 -14.72 3.39 -1.03
C PHE A 44 -16.07 3.49 -0.32
N ASP A 45 -16.30 2.69 0.72
CA ASP A 45 -17.51 2.76 1.56
C ASP A 45 -17.63 4.14 2.24
N GLU A 46 -16.54 4.67 2.78
CA GLU A 46 -16.51 6.00 3.40
C GLU A 46 -16.72 7.12 2.37
N GLN A 47 -16.16 7.00 1.16
CA GLN A 47 -16.27 8.03 0.13
C GLN A 47 -17.65 8.07 -0.53
N PHE A 48 -18.23 6.91 -0.82
CA PHE A 48 -19.41 6.78 -1.68
C PHE A 48 -20.63 6.17 -0.96
N GLY A 49 -20.41 5.42 0.13
CA GLY A 49 -21.40 4.52 0.71
C GLY A 49 -21.40 3.17 0.00
N TRP A 50 -21.50 2.09 0.78
CA TRP A 50 -21.39 0.70 0.30
C TRP A 50 -22.31 0.34 -0.88
N SER A 51 -23.47 1.01 -1.00
CA SER A 51 -24.45 0.75 -2.07
C SER A 51 -24.18 1.52 -3.37
N ASN A 52 -23.25 2.48 -3.37
CA ASN A 52 -23.00 3.39 -4.49
C ASN A 52 -21.71 3.07 -5.24
N TRP A 53 -21.07 1.95 -4.93
CA TRP A 53 -19.95 1.44 -5.70
C TRP A 53 -20.00 -0.09 -5.74
N GLN A 54 -19.32 -0.67 -6.72
CA GLN A 54 -19.15 -2.11 -6.83
C GLN A 54 -17.86 -2.43 -7.57
N ASN A 55 -17.36 -3.66 -7.41
CA ASN A 55 -16.30 -4.21 -8.24
C ASN A 55 -16.75 -5.48 -8.96
N GLU A 56 -16.27 -5.66 -10.18
CA GLU A 56 -16.44 -6.87 -10.98
C GLU A 56 -15.05 -7.47 -11.25
N ILE A 57 -14.92 -8.78 -11.02
CA ILE A 57 -13.70 -9.53 -11.31
C ILE A 57 -13.95 -10.42 -12.51
N LYS A 58 -13.11 -10.25 -13.55
CA LYS A 58 -13.11 -11.10 -14.74
C LYS A 58 -11.78 -11.84 -14.82
N GLU A 59 -11.83 -13.16 -14.78
CA GLU A 59 -10.68 -14.00 -15.05
C GLU A 59 -10.29 -13.90 -16.54
N ILE A 60 -8.99 -13.80 -16.78
CA ILE A 60 -8.38 -13.81 -18.11
C ILE A 60 -7.23 -14.83 -18.12
N GLU A 61 -6.70 -15.12 -19.31
CA GLU A 61 -5.51 -15.96 -19.40
C GLU A 61 -4.35 -15.33 -18.61
N GLY A 62 -3.83 -16.08 -17.64
CA GLY A 62 -2.71 -15.66 -16.79
C GLY A 62 -3.03 -14.66 -15.67
N GLY A 63 -4.28 -14.22 -15.49
CA GLY A 63 -4.59 -13.20 -14.47
C GLY A 63 -6.05 -12.82 -14.33
N PHE A 64 -6.27 -11.62 -13.79
CA PHE A 64 -7.60 -11.09 -13.50
C PHE A 64 -7.67 -9.61 -13.89
N LEU A 65 -8.81 -9.21 -14.43
CA LEU A 65 -9.22 -7.82 -14.57
C LEU A 65 -10.19 -7.47 -13.44
N CYS A 66 -10.04 -6.29 -12.87
CA CYS A 66 -10.98 -5.71 -11.92
C CYS A 66 -11.54 -4.41 -12.49
N THR A 67 -12.86 -4.33 -12.59
CA THR A 67 -13.58 -3.09 -12.93
C THR A 67 -14.26 -2.56 -11.68
N ILE A 68 -13.91 -1.35 -11.25
CA ILE A 68 -14.63 -0.65 -10.19
C ILE A 68 -15.57 0.36 -10.83
N SER A 69 -16.84 0.31 -10.42
CA SER A 69 -17.89 1.24 -10.83
C SER A 69 -18.36 2.06 -9.63
N VAL A 70 -18.53 3.36 -9.81
CA VAL A 70 -18.99 4.29 -8.78
C VAL A 70 -20.14 5.13 -9.32
N VAL A 71 -21.20 5.28 -8.53
CA VAL A 71 -22.33 6.17 -8.80
C VAL A 71 -22.06 7.53 -8.16
N MET A 72 -21.94 8.56 -9.00
CA MET A 72 -21.77 9.94 -8.55
C MET A 72 -23.11 10.54 -8.09
N PRO A 73 -23.11 11.61 -7.26
CA PRO A 73 -24.34 12.26 -6.82
C PRO A 73 -25.24 12.76 -7.96
N SER A 74 -24.68 13.03 -9.14
CA SER A 74 -25.42 13.39 -10.35
C SER A 74 -26.15 12.20 -11.02
N GLY A 75 -25.97 10.98 -10.51
CA GLY A 75 -26.41 9.74 -11.15
C GLY A 75 -25.45 9.21 -12.23
N MET A 76 -24.41 9.96 -12.57
CA MET A 76 -23.38 9.51 -13.53
C MET A 76 -22.59 8.33 -12.95
N ILE A 77 -22.38 7.29 -13.77
CA ILE A 77 -21.55 6.13 -13.37
C ILE A 77 -20.15 6.28 -13.96
N VAL A 78 -19.13 6.30 -13.10
CA VAL A 78 -17.71 6.25 -13.48
C VAL A 78 -17.22 4.81 -13.38
N ARG A 79 -16.58 4.30 -14.43
CA ARG A 79 -15.98 2.96 -14.47
C ARG A 79 -14.51 3.05 -14.83
N LYS A 80 -13.68 2.30 -14.13
CA LYS A 80 -12.25 2.14 -14.42
C LYS A 80 -11.90 0.66 -14.30
N THR A 81 -10.94 0.21 -15.10
CA THR A 81 -10.53 -1.20 -15.17
C THR A 81 -9.01 -1.30 -15.15
N ASP A 82 -8.48 -2.18 -14.32
CA ASP A 82 -7.06 -2.57 -14.29
C ASP A 82 -6.96 -4.09 -14.12
N GLY A 83 -5.76 -4.65 -14.14
CA GLY A 83 -5.56 -6.07 -13.95
C GLY A 83 -4.25 -6.42 -13.26
N ALA A 84 -4.17 -7.67 -12.82
CA ALA A 84 -2.96 -8.26 -12.28
C ALA A 84 -2.82 -9.71 -12.74
N SER A 85 -1.57 -10.16 -12.84
CA SER A 85 -1.26 -11.57 -13.06
C SER A 85 -1.58 -12.41 -11.82
N ARG A 86 -1.64 -13.73 -11.99
CA ARG A 86 -1.62 -14.67 -10.86
C ARG A 86 -0.35 -14.46 -10.04
N THR A 87 -0.47 -14.60 -8.73
CA THR A 87 0.66 -14.55 -7.79
C THR A 87 1.30 -15.92 -7.61
N ASP A 88 2.57 -15.98 -7.19
CA ASP A 88 3.23 -17.26 -6.88
C ASP A 88 2.65 -17.94 -5.64
N ILE A 89 2.16 -17.14 -4.68
CA ILE A 89 1.52 -17.58 -3.43
C ILE A 89 0.03 -17.24 -3.50
N GLU A 90 -0.84 -18.21 -3.23
CA GLU A 90 -2.31 -18.09 -3.36
C GLU A 90 -2.75 -17.47 -4.71
N PRO A 91 -2.43 -18.09 -5.86
CA PRO A 91 -2.45 -17.47 -7.19
C PRO A 91 -3.75 -16.77 -7.59
N VAL A 92 -4.89 -17.33 -7.18
CA VAL A 92 -6.20 -16.78 -7.47
C VAL A 92 -6.49 -15.57 -6.56
N LYS A 93 -6.42 -15.78 -5.24
CA LYS A 93 -6.75 -14.75 -4.24
C LYS A 93 -5.80 -13.55 -4.30
N GLY A 94 -4.50 -13.80 -4.47
CA GLY A 94 -3.48 -12.76 -4.62
C GLY A 94 -3.69 -11.95 -5.90
N GLY A 95 -3.89 -12.62 -7.03
CA GLY A 95 -4.15 -11.95 -8.32
C GLY A 95 -5.42 -11.08 -8.30
N ILE A 96 -6.52 -11.57 -7.74
CA ILE A 96 -7.76 -10.80 -7.58
C ILE A 96 -7.52 -9.56 -6.70
N SER A 97 -6.85 -9.73 -5.57
CA SER A 97 -6.56 -8.64 -4.63
C SER A 97 -5.65 -7.58 -5.26
N ASP A 98 -4.62 -7.99 -6.00
CA ASP A 98 -3.73 -7.07 -6.70
C ASP A 98 -4.45 -6.33 -7.84
N ALA A 99 -5.32 -7.00 -8.60
CA ALA A 99 -6.13 -6.35 -9.63
C ALA A 99 -7.04 -5.26 -9.06
N MET A 100 -7.70 -5.53 -7.93
CA MET A 100 -8.56 -4.55 -7.26
C MET A 100 -7.76 -3.36 -6.70
N LYS A 101 -6.65 -3.59 -6.01
CA LYS A 101 -5.77 -2.51 -5.53
C LYS A 101 -5.24 -1.65 -6.67
N ARG A 102 -4.84 -2.26 -7.79
CA ARG A 102 -4.39 -1.53 -9.00
C ARG A 102 -5.51 -0.71 -9.62
N CYS A 103 -6.72 -1.25 -9.69
CA CYS A 103 -7.88 -0.50 -10.16
C CYS A 103 -8.19 0.72 -9.27
N ALA A 104 -8.06 0.57 -7.94
CA ALA A 104 -8.24 1.66 -6.97
C ALA A 104 -7.24 2.82 -7.18
N VAL A 105 -6.01 2.54 -7.65
CA VAL A 105 -5.01 3.57 -8.01
C VAL A 105 -5.53 4.51 -9.10
N GLN A 106 -6.37 4.02 -10.02
CA GLN A 106 -6.96 4.87 -11.05
C GLN A 106 -7.97 5.89 -10.49
N PHE A 107 -8.54 5.63 -9.31
CA PHE A 107 -9.38 6.57 -8.55
C PHE A 107 -8.57 7.46 -7.60
N GLY A 108 -7.26 7.24 -7.46
CA GLY A 108 -6.37 8.03 -6.61
C GLY A 108 -5.85 7.27 -5.38
N LEU A 109 -6.56 6.21 -4.96
CA LEU A 109 -6.21 5.49 -3.74
C LEU A 109 -4.91 4.70 -3.91
N GLY A 110 -3.93 4.98 -3.05
CA GLY A 110 -2.64 4.30 -3.04
C GLY A 110 -1.63 4.83 -4.05
N ARG A 111 -1.89 5.94 -4.75
CA ARG A 111 -0.90 6.56 -5.65
C ARG A 111 0.36 6.99 -4.93
N THR A 112 0.22 7.54 -3.72
CA THR A 112 1.35 8.02 -2.92
C THR A 112 2.32 6.90 -2.55
N LEU A 113 1.89 5.63 -2.52
CA LEU A 113 2.75 4.47 -2.24
C LEU A 113 3.87 4.30 -3.27
N TYR A 114 3.68 4.79 -4.51
CA TYR A 114 4.71 4.73 -5.55
C TYR A 114 5.81 5.78 -5.36
N ASP A 115 5.55 6.81 -4.55
CA ASP A 115 6.51 7.87 -4.20
C ASP A 115 7.28 7.53 -2.92
N PHE A 116 6.99 6.39 -2.29
CA PHE A 116 7.72 5.97 -1.09
C PHE A 116 9.18 5.65 -1.41
N PRO A 117 10.09 5.95 -0.47
CA PRO A 117 11.51 5.65 -0.67
C PRO A 117 11.75 4.15 -0.71
N ARG A 118 12.85 3.76 -1.34
CA ARG A 118 13.33 2.38 -1.26
C ARG A 118 13.89 2.13 0.14
N VAL A 119 13.23 1.28 0.92
CA VAL A 119 13.62 0.99 2.29
C VAL A 119 14.39 -0.32 2.38
N PHE A 120 15.62 -0.24 2.90
CA PHE A 120 16.41 -1.38 3.30
C PHE A 120 16.34 -1.54 4.81
N VAL A 121 16.12 -2.76 5.30
CA VAL A 121 16.17 -3.08 6.73
C VAL A 121 17.35 -4.01 6.95
N GLN A 122 18.29 -3.61 7.81
CA GLN A 122 19.46 -4.40 8.16
C GLN A 122 19.05 -5.57 9.06
N THR A 123 18.94 -6.76 8.45
CA THR A 123 18.69 -8.01 9.13
C THR A 123 19.13 -9.18 8.24
N THR A 124 19.54 -10.27 8.87
CA THR A 124 19.76 -11.57 8.23
C THR A 124 18.48 -12.41 8.15
N ASP A 125 17.41 -11.97 8.82
CA ASP A 125 16.11 -12.64 8.83
C ASP A 125 15.38 -12.50 7.49
N LYS A 126 14.43 -13.41 7.25
CA LYS A 126 13.54 -13.36 6.08
C LYS A 126 12.29 -12.49 6.30
N TYR A 127 12.08 -12.02 7.52
CA TYR A 127 10.91 -11.24 7.92
C TYR A 127 11.33 -9.85 8.39
N ILE A 128 10.37 -8.91 8.39
CA ILE A 128 10.58 -7.58 8.93
C ILE A 128 10.71 -7.70 10.45
N PRO A 129 11.84 -7.31 11.07
CA PRO A 129 12.00 -7.38 12.50
C PRO A 129 11.08 -6.40 13.23
N ASP A 130 10.58 -6.77 14.41
CA ASP A 130 9.64 -5.94 15.20
C ASP A 130 10.18 -4.54 15.52
N TRP A 131 11.50 -4.40 15.68
CA TRP A 131 12.13 -3.10 15.94
C TRP A 131 12.01 -2.13 14.76
N ALA A 132 11.82 -2.62 13.53
CA ALA A 132 11.74 -1.80 12.33
C ALA A 132 10.34 -1.20 12.13
N THR A 133 9.28 -1.91 12.57
CA THR A 133 7.88 -1.47 12.46
C THR A 133 7.64 -0.04 12.94
N PRO A 134 8.01 0.37 14.17
CA PRO A 134 7.78 1.75 14.62
C PRO A 134 8.57 2.81 13.83
N LEU A 135 9.65 2.43 13.14
CA LEU A 135 10.40 3.34 12.27
C LEU A 135 9.72 3.51 10.90
N LEU A 136 9.10 2.43 10.41
CA LEU A 136 8.29 2.45 9.20
C LEU A 136 7.01 3.27 9.41
N ASP A 137 6.35 3.15 10.56
CA ASP A 137 5.18 3.97 10.90
C ASP A 137 5.53 5.46 10.96
N LYS A 138 6.63 5.81 11.66
CA LYS A 138 7.15 7.18 11.69
C LYS A 138 7.52 7.72 10.30
N MET A 139 7.94 6.85 9.38
CA MET A 139 8.21 7.24 8.00
C MET A 139 6.91 7.65 7.30
N VAL A 140 5.84 6.87 7.44
CA VAL A 140 4.51 7.21 6.90
C VAL A 140 4.04 8.54 7.48
N GLU A 141 4.11 8.73 8.79
CA GLU A 141 3.75 9.99 9.46
C GLU A 141 4.56 11.18 8.93
N LYS A 142 5.87 11.02 8.76
CA LYS A 142 6.75 12.07 8.25
C LYS A 142 6.40 12.45 6.82
N ILE A 143 6.13 11.48 5.95
CA ILE A 143 5.71 11.73 4.55
C ILE A 143 4.39 12.50 4.55
N ASN A 144 3.42 12.08 5.36
CA ASN A 144 2.11 12.74 5.45
C ASN A 144 2.22 14.18 5.98
N ALA A 145 3.20 14.47 6.83
CA ALA A 145 3.49 15.82 7.31
C ALA A 145 4.25 16.70 6.29
N GLY A 146 4.48 16.22 5.07
CA GLY A 146 5.26 16.92 4.03
C GLY A 146 6.77 16.92 4.29
N GLY A 147 7.25 16.07 5.21
CA GLY A 147 8.66 15.96 5.53
C GLY A 147 9.43 15.27 4.41
N THR A 148 10.59 15.82 4.05
CA THR A 148 11.46 15.19 3.04
C THR A 148 12.04 13.87 3.56
N VAL A 149 11.90 12.82 2.75
CA VAL A 149 12.57 11.54 2.94
C VAL A 149 13.54 11.34 1.79
N ARG A 150 14.70 10.74 2.06
CA ARG A 150 15.66 10.40 1.01
C ARG A 150 15.08 9.29 0.14
N ASP A 151 15.41 9.27 -1.16
CA ASP A 151 14.98 8.22 -2.09
C ASP A 151 15.36 6.81 -1.63
N VAL A 152 16.43 6.69 -0.84
CA VAL A 152 16.88 5.44 -0.22
C VAL A 152 17.02 5.63 1.29
N VAL A 153 16.38 4.74 2.04
CA VAL A 153 16.45 4.69 3.51
C VAL A 153 17.04 3.35 3.93
N VAL A 154 17.98 3.38 4.87
CA VAL A 154 18.51 2.17 5.51
C VAL A 154 18.14 2.21 6.99
N LEU A 155 17.30 1.29 7.42
CA LEU A 155 16.94 1.09 8.82
C LEU A 155 17.88 0.09 9.46
N LYS A 156 18.34 0.40 10.66
CA LYS A 156 19.26 -0.42 11.45
C LYS A 156 18.75 -0.54 12.89
N PRO A 157 19.10 -1.60 13.62
CA PRO A 157 18.66 -1.79 15.00
C PRO A 157 18.97 -0.60 15.93
N GLU A 158 20.10 0.09 15.71
CA GLU A 158 20.47 1.29 16.47
C GLU A 158 19.49 2.46 16.32
N HIS A 159 18.74 2.54 15.21
CA HIS A 159 17.73 3.58 15.00
C HIS A 159 16.49 3.37 15.88
N ALA A 160 16.24 2.14 16.35
CA ALA A 160 15.11 1.83 17.23
C ALA A 160 15.38 2.15 18.71
N LYS A 161 16.66 2.36 19.09
CA LYS A 161 17.00 2.74 20.47
C LYS A 161 16.59 4.19 20.71
N PRO A 162 15.92 4.53 21.83
CA PRO A 162 15.72 5.93 22.19
C PRO A 162 17.10 6.60 22.26
N ALA A 163 17.23 7.77 21.63
CA ALA A 163 18.44 8.57 21.72
C ALA A 163 18.81 8.66 23.20
N ALA A 164 20.01 8.17 23.55
CA ALA A 164 20.51 8.32 24.91
C ALA A 164 20.44 9.82 25.22
N ARG A 165 19.60 10.21 26.19
CA ARG A 165 19.58 11.57 26.69
C ARG A 165 21.01 11.87 27.13
N ALA A 166 21.65 12.83 26.48
CA ALA A 166 22.88 13.42 27.00
C ALA A 166 22.54 13.92 28.41
N VAL A 167 23.22 13.33 29.40
CA VAL A 167 23.20 13.77 30.79
C VAL A 167 24.01 15.06 30.90
#